data_AF-A0A0Q9WWN7-F1
#
_entry.id   AF-A0A0Q9WWN7-F1
#
_cell.length_a   1.000
_cell.length_b   1.000
_cell.length_c   1.000
_cell.angle_alpha   90.00
_cell.angle_beta   90.00
_cell.angle_gamma   90.00
#
_symmetry.space_group_name_H-M   'P 1'
#
loop_
_entity.id
_entity.type
_entity.pdbx_description
1 polymer ?
#
loop_
_entity_poly.entity_id
_entity_poly.type
_entity_poly.pdbx_seq_one_letter_code
_entity_poly.pdbx_strand_id
1 'polypeptide(L)'
;MANEFTLSFGDILKDAHHTHEYRGDNSRALSSFIREVEMIFSLLPPTSTAGVYVFRRVILNNIQGAALDVMRTIENAKPSWDDLKESYNQFYQEAFMLMFHKNFLSEVLYLQEQIKNIQRNKVSLKDICYAPLANDETDIQTSNCVIQSIWGYFKDDLSRLDDHDEDNGFNVTYLDEIYQCTSNPYLCLASYGGPVDPAIALGGFLKLGEQITGSTKYELADALILTFLVNNHHNKEMLVHALDWEQHFVEFMLNYTKNNRSSNMDIAFTAERSIEDELNRESQSDVLTILVSYIIMFMYIAISLGHPQYFLLLVYLVMLVYLLP
;
A
#
# COMPACT_ATOMS: atom_id res chain seq x y z
N MET A 1 -40.34 -33.83 14.91
CA MET A 1 -39.08 -34.06 14.16
C MET A 1 -39.08 -33.08 13.00
N ALA A 2 -38.64 -31.85 13.27
CA ALA A 2 -38.34 -30.85 12.27
C ALA A 2 -37.08 -30.17 12.83
N ASN A 3 -35.95 -30.40 12.17
CA ASN A 3 -34.66 -29.85 12.59
C ASN A 3 -34.76 -28.32 12.52
N GLU A 4 -34.52 -27.64 13.64
CA GLU A 4 -34.15 -26.23 13.63
C GLU A 4 -32.88 -26.10 12.80
N PHE A 5 -33.03 -25.53 11.60
CA PHE A 5 -31.90 -25.05 10.81
C PHE A 5 -31.48 -23.73 11.44
N THR A 6 -30.61 -23.79 12.45
CA THR A 6 -29.96 -22.59 12.99
C THR A 6 -28.95 -22.10 11.95
N LEU A 7 -29.38 -21.19 11.08
CA LEU A 7 -28.47 -20.41 10.23
C LEU A 7 -27.57 -19.58 11.15
N SER A 8 -26.26 -19.79 11.05
CA SER A 8 -25.28 -19.01 11.80
C SER A 8 -25.28 -17.56 11.29
N PHE A 9 -25.03 -16.60 12.18
CA PHE A 9 -24.81 -15.20 11.78
C PHE A 9 -23.73 -15.05 10.70
N GLY A 10 -22.75 -15.97 10.68
CA GLY A 10 -21.74 -16.06 9.61
C GLY A 10 -22.30 -16.48 8.26
N ASP A 11 -23.35 -17.30 8.22
CA ASP A 11 -24.01 -17.71 6.96
C ASP A 11 -24.85 -16.55 6.39
N ILE A 12 -25.47 -15.75 7.26
CA ILE A 12 -26.21 -14.53 6.89
C ILE A 12 -25.24 -13.47 6.32
N LEU A 13 -24.06 -13.31 6.92
CA LEU A 13 -23.03 -12.40 6.42
C LEU A 13 -22.49 -12.85 5.06
N LYS A 14 -22.36 -14.16 4.86
CA LYS A 14 -21.89 -14.78 3.62
C LYS A 14 -22.89 -14.62 2.47
N ASP A 15 -24.19 -14.74 2.76
CA ASP A 15 -25.27 -14.49 1.80
C ASP A 15 -25.44 -12.99 1.50
N ALA A 16 -25.28 -12.11 2.49
CA ALA A 16 -25.23 -10.66 2.28
C ALA A 16 -24.08 -10.27 1.34
N HIS A 17 -22.93 -10.94 1.47
CA HIS A 17 -21.80 -10.80 0.54
C HIS A 17 -22.11 -11.28 -0.89
N HIS A 18 -22.99 -12.28 -1.06
CA HIS A 18 -23.44 -12.76 -2.37
C HIS A 18 -24.54 -11.90 -3.00
N THR A 19 -25.15 -10.96 -2.27
CA THR A 19 -26.26 -10.11 -2.76
C THR A 19 -25.76 -8.89 -3.57
N HIS A 20 -24.49 -8.86 -3.97
CA HIS A 20 -23.84 -7.70 -4.57
C HIS A 20 -24.18 -7.40 -6.05
N GLU A 21 -25.04 -8.19 -6.69
CA GLU A 21 -25.42 -7.97 -8.09
C GLU A 21 -26.92 -8.10 -8.30
N TYR A 22 -27.63 -6.98 -8.28
CA TYR A 22 -28.77 -6.82 -9.18
C TYR A 22 -28.82 -5.37 -9.65
N ARG A 23 -28.18 -5.13 -10.81
CA ARG A 23 -28.25 -3.86 -11.53
C ARG A 23 -29.15 -4.06 -12.74
N GLY A 24 -30.26 -3.33 -12.77
CA GLY A 24 -31.17 -3.28 -13.90
C GLY A 24 -32.33 -2.35 -13.59
N ASP A 25 -32.23 -1.11 -14.08
CA ASP A 25 -33.28 -0.07 -14.01
C ASP A 25 -33.56 0.51 -12.60
N ASN A 26 -33.21 1.79 -12.41
CA ASN A 26 -33.59 2.66 -11.29
C ASN A 26 -33.33 2.20 -9.83
N SER A 27 -32.33 1.34 -9.58
CA SER A 27 -31.99 0.88 -8.22
C SER A 27 -30.96 1.77 -7.50
N ARG A 28 -31.34 2.29 -6.32
CA ARG A 28 -30.50 3.13 -5.42
C ARG A 28 -29.44 2.29 -4.69
N ALA A 29 -28.24 2.85 -4.47
CA ALA A 29 -27.19 2.22 -3.66
C ALA A 29 -27.67 1.98 -2.21
N LEU A 30 -27.31 0.86 -1.58
CA LEU A 30 -27.73 0.55 -0.21
C LEU A 30 -27.33 1.65 0.80
N SER A 31 -26.18 2.30 0.59
CA SER A 31 -25.75 3.48 1.36
C SER A 31 -26.63 4.72 1.11
N SER A 32 -27.07 4.93 -0.12
CA SER A 32 -28.03 5.99 -0.47
C SER A 32 -29.41 5.71 0.09
N PHE A 33 -29.81 4.44 0.12
CA PHE A 33 -31.05 3.98 0.74
C PHE A 33 -31.01 4.20 2.25
N ILE A 34 -29.93 3.79 2.92
CA ILE A 34 -29.74 4.01 4.36
C ILE A 34 -29.80 5.50 4.71
N ARG A 35 -29.08 6.37 3.98
CA ARG A 35 -29.15 7.84 4.19
C ARG A 35 -30.56 8.41 4.04
N GLU A 36 -31.32 7.91 3.07
CA GLU A 36 -32.68 8.39 2.83
C GLU A 36 -33.65 7.89 3.90
N VAL A 37 -33.46 6.66 4.38
CA VAL A 37 -34.21 6.11 5.51
C VAL A 37 -33.90 6.88 6.79
N GLU A 38 -32.63 7.21 7.07
CA GLU A 38 -32.23 8.05 8.20
C GLU A 38 -32.85 9.46 8.11
N MET A 39 -32.87 10.06 6.93
CA MET A 39 -33.51 11.36 6.71
C MET A 39 -35.03 11.32 6.92
N ILE A 40 -35.70 10.23 6.52
CA ILE A 40 -37.14 10.07 6.75
C ILE A 40 -37.44 9.76 8.23
N PHE A 41 -36.61 8.96 8.90
CA PHE A 41 -36.78 8.61 10.31
C PHE A 41 -36.52 9.78 11.25
N SER A 42 -35.56 10.65 10.93
CA SER A 42 -35.34 11.91 11.68
C SER A 42 -36.53 12.87 11.61
N LEU A 43 -37.42 12.73 10.63
CA LEU A 43 -38.62 13.55 10.46
C LEU A 43 -39.88 12.95 11.12
N LEU A 44 -39.81 11.73 11.65
CA LEU A 44 -40.97 11.02 12.20
C LEU A 44 -40.72 10.59 13.66
N PRO A 45 -41.57 10.96 14.63
CA PRO A 45 -41.39 10.51 16.00
C PRO A 45 -41.52 8.98 16.09
N PRO A 46 -40.61 8.30 16.83
CA PRO A 46 -40.40 6.84 16.80
C PRO A 46 -41.58 6.01 17.33
N THR A 47 -42.66 6.64 17.80
CA THR A 47 -43.82 5.99 18.41
C THR A 47 -45.14 6.26 17.68
N SER A 48 -45.12 6.96 16.54
CA SER A 48 -46.35 7.17 15.78
C SER A 48 -46.64 5.99 14.86
N THR A 49 -47.91 5.56 14.81
CA THR A 49 -48.43 4.57 13.86
C THR A 49 -48.12 4.96 12.39
N ALA A 50 -47.86 6.24 12.14
CA ALA A 50 -47.40 6.78 10.87
C ALA A 50 -45.95 6.39 10.54
N GLY A 51 -45.03 6.34 11.50
CA GLY A 51 -43.64 5.89 11.28
C GLY A 51 -43.55 4.43 10.88
N VAL A 52 -44.32 3.56 11.55
CA VAL A 52 -44.44 2.14 11.19
C VAL A 52 -45.13 1.97 9.84
N TYR A 53 -46.13 2.79 9.52
CA TYR A 53 -46.80 2.77 8.22
C TYR A 53 -45.88 3.22 7.07
N VAL A 54 -45.07 4.26 7.29
CA VAL A 54 -44.07 4.76 6.32
C VAL A 54 -42.95 3.74 6.11
N PHE A 55 -42.42 3.14 7.19
CA PHE A 55 -41.45 2.03 7.10
C PHE A 55 -42.02 0.87 6.26
N ARG A 56 -43.25 0.44 6.56
CA ARG A 56 -43.91 -0.68 5.85
C ARG A 56 -44.21 -0.37 4.39
N ARG A 57 -44.50 0.88 4.03
CA ARG A 57 -44.91 1.25 2.66
C ARG A 57 -43.76 1.69 1.76
N VAL A 58 -42.68 2.25 2.32
CA VAL A 58 -41.54 2.82 1.56
C VAL A 58 -40.37 1.83 1.46
N ILE A 59 -40.13 1.00 2.48
CA ILE A 59 -39.01 0.04 2.53
C ILE A 59 -39.38 -1.27 1.82
N LEU A 60 -40.50 -1.89 2.19
CA LEU A 60 -40.86 -3.24 1.70
C LEU A 60 -41.35 -3.27 0.24
N ASN A 61 -41.90 -2.16 -0.27
CA ASN A 61 -42.37 -2.11 -1.67
C ASN A 61 -41.24 -1.83 -2.67
N ASN A 62 -40.09 -1.33 -2.21
CA ASN A 62 -38.95 -0.95 -3.05
C ASN A 62 -37.80 -1.98 -3.01
N ILE A 63 -37.88 -2.99 -2.13
CA ILE A 63 -36.92 -4.10 -2.07
C ILE A 63 -37.54 -5.32 -2.76
N GLN A 64 -36.89 -5.82 -3.82
CA GLN A 64 -37.25 -7.08 -4.47
C GLN A 64 -36.06 -8.04 -4.48
N GLY A 65 -36.33 -9.34 -4.66
CA GLY A 65 -35.31 -10.39 -4.71
C GLY A 65 -34.80 -10.83 -3.33
N ALA A 66 -33.57 -11.35 -3.27
CA ALA A 66 -32.98 -11.98 -2.07
C ALA A 66 -32.92 -11.05 -0.84
N ALA A 67 -32.83 -9.74 -1.06
CA ALA A 67 -32.89 -8.74 0.01
C ALA A 67 -34.23 -8.74 0.79
N LEU A 68 -35.34 -9.18 0.16
CA LEU A 68 -36.63 -9.32 0.83
C LEU A 68 -36.64 -10.49 1.83
N ASP A 69 -35.91 -11.56 1.54
CA ASP A 69 -35.80 -12.73 2.43
C ASP A 69 -34.87 -12.46 3.61
N VAL A 70 -33.79 -11.73 3.40
CA VAL A 70 -32.94 -11.22 4.49
C VAL A 70 -33.75 -10.32 5.43
N MET A 71 -34.57 -9.41 4.89
CA MET A 71 -35.42 -8.53 5.70
C MET A 71 -36.53 -9.30 6.46
N ARG A 72 -37.11 -10.35 5.88
CA ARG A 72 -38.05 -11.24 6.58
C ARG A 72 -37.37 -12.04 7.69
N THR A 73 -36.11 -12.40 7.51
CA THR A 73 -35.31 -13.12 8.52
C THR A 73 -34.92 -12.19 9.67
N ILE A 74 -34.61 -10.92 9.37
CA ILE A 74 -34.41 -9.84 10.36
C ILE A 74 -35.71 -9.56 11.15
N GLU A 75 -36.88 -9.55 10.48
CA GLU A 75 -38.18 -9.40 11.14
C GLU A 75 -38.45 -10.52 12.17
N ASN A 76 -37.99 -11.74 11.89
CA ASN A 76 -38.09 -12.88 12.81
C ASN A 76 -37.06 -12.82 13.97
N ALA A 77 -35.88 -12.22 13.73
CA ALA A 77 -34.80 -12.13 14.71
C ALA A 77 -34.89 -10.91 15.64
N LYS A 78 -35.64 -9.85 15.26
CA LYS A 78 -35.79 -8.58 16.00
C LYS A 78 -34.49 -8.01 16.63
N PRO A 79 -33.36 -7.92 15.92
CA PRO A 79 -32.21 -7.17 16.44
C PRO A 79 -32.58 -5.69 16.56
N SER A 80 -32.11 -5.01 17.61
CA SER A 80 -32.24 -3.56 17.73
C SER A 80 -31.44 -2.87 16.63
N TRP A 81 -31.90 -1.69 16.20
CA TRP A 81 -31.12 -0.82 15.31
C TRP A 81 -29.76 -0.47 15.91
N ASP A 82 -29.67 -0.39 17.24
CA ASP A 82 -28.41 -0.16 17.94
C ASP A 82 -27.47 -1.37 17.85
N ASP A 83 -27.99 -2.60 17.92
CA ASP A 83 -27.20 -3.85 17.82
C ASP A 83 -26.56 -4.01 16.43
N LEU A 84 -27.32 -3.65 15.37
CA LEU A 84 -26.82 -3.67 14.00
C LEU A 84 -25.77 -2.59 13.76
N LYS A 85 -25.94 -1.42 14.38
CA LYS A 85 -25.00 -0.29 14.30
C LYS A 85 -23.70 -0.61 15.04
N GLU A 86 -23.79 -1.22 16.22
CA GLU A 86 -22.64 -1.62 17.03
C GLU A 86 -21.83 -2.73 16.34
N SER A 87 -22.51 -3.74 15.77
CA SER A 87 -21.84 -4.84 15.07
C SER A 87 -21.22 -4.44 13.72
N TYR A 88 -21.87 -3.56 12.96
CA TYR A 88 -21.28 -2.95 11.76
C TYR A 88 -20.06 -2.10 12.11
N ASN A 89 -20.18 -1.22 13.11
CA ASN A 89 -19.06 -0.38 13.55
C ASN A 89 -17.88 -1.21 14.08
N GLN A 90 -18.13 -2.31 14.79
CA GLN A 90 -17.07 -3.18 15.32
C GLN A 90 -16.29 -3.92 14.21
N PHE A 91 -16.99 -4.49 13.22
CA PHE A 91 -16.34 -5.18 12.09
C PHE A 91 -15.65 -4.20 11.12
N TYR A 92 -16.24 -3.03 10.88
CA TYR A 92 -15.64 -1.99 10.05
C TYR A 92 -14.45 -1.31 10.73
N GLN A 93 -14.40 -1.18 12.07
CA GLN A 93 -13.24 -0.63 12.78
C GLN A 93 -12.06 -1.61 12.85
N GLU A 94 -12.30 -2.92 12.98
CA GLU A 94 -11.21 -3.90 13.14
C GLU A 94 -10.46 -4.22 11.83
N ALA A 95 -11.13 -4.19 10.68
CA ALA A 95 -10.52 -4.56 9.39
C ALA A 95 -9.96 -3.36 8.59
N PHE A 96 -10.38 -2.14 8.89
CA PHE A 96 -10.14 -0.94 8.06
C PHE A 96 -8.95 -0.09 8.52
N MET A 97 -8.30 -0.44 9.65
CA MET A 97 -7.50 0.52 10.43
C MET A 97 -6.12 0.05 10.87
N LEU A 98 -5.68 -1.18 10.54
CA LEU A 98 -4.36 -1.66 10.99
C LEU A 98 -3.20 -0.79 10.48
N MET A 99 -3.21 -0.41 9.21
CA MET A 99 -2.17 0.45 8.61
C MET A 99 -2.35 1.94 8.92
N PHE A 100 -3.56 2.39 9.26
CA PHE A 100 -3.80 3.77 9.67
C PHE A 100 -3.70 3.91 11.19
N HIS A 101 -3.38 2.85 11.93
CA HIS A 101 -3.21 2.91 13.37
C HIS A 101 -2.02 3.80 13.72
N LYS A 102 -2.18 4.68 14.72
CA LYS A 102 -1.15 5.64 15.15
C LYS A 102 0.24 5.01 15.28
N ASN A 103 0.34 3.85 15.94
CA ASN A 103 1.61 3.15 16.14
C ASN A 103 2.29 2.75 14.83
N PHE A 104 1.53 2.20 13.88
CA PHE A 104 2.06 1.77 12.59
C PHE A 104 2.51 2.98 11.77
N LEU A 105 1.69 4.03 11.68
CA LEU A 105 2.07 5.28 11.02
C LEU A 105 3.36 5.84 11.62
N SER A 106 3.48 5.84 12.95
CA SER A 106 4.65 6.36 13.66
C SER A 106 5.92 5.56 13.34
N GLU A 107 5.82 4.24 13.27
CA GLU A 107 6.93 3.37 12.83
C GLU A 107 7.35 3.66 11.38
N VAL A 108 6.38 3.93 10.50
CA VAL A 108 6.62 4.28 9.10
C VAL A 108 7.32 5.64 8.99
N LEU A 109 6.93 6.64 9.77
CA LEU A 109 7.63 7.92 9.82
C LEU A 109 9.06 7.75 10.33
N TYR A 110 9.26 6.93 11.37
CA TYR A 110 10.57 6.66 11.92
C TYR A 110 11.51 6.01 10.89
N LEU A 111 10.99 5.12 10.04
CA LEU A 111 11.73 4.58 8.91
C LEU A 111 12.02 5.66 7.85
N GLN A 112 11.01 6.46 7.48
CA GLN A 112 11.17 7.56 6.53
C GLN A 112 12.27 8.54 6.96
N GLU A 113 12.29 8.94 8.23
CA GLU A 113 13.30 9.85 8.78
C GLU A 113 14.69 9.22 8.82
N GLN A 114 14.82 7.92 9.05
CA GLN A 114 16.11 7.24 8.92
C GLN A 114 16.62 7.25 7.49
N ILE A 115 15.74 7.02 6.50
CA ILE A 115 16.09 7.06 5.08
C ILE A 115 16.52 8.48 4.68
N LYS A 116 15.78 9.51 5.11
CA LYS A 116 16.12 10.94 4.90
C LYS A 116 17.50 11.29 5.44
N ASN A 117 17.93 10.64 6.52
CA ASN A 117 19.21 10.86 7.19
C ASN A 117 20.36 9.96 6.71
N ILE A 118 20.15 9.15 5.66
CA ILE A 118 21.25 8.39 5.05
C ILE A 118 22.29 9.37 4.49
N GLN A 119 23.52 9.23 4.98
CA GLN A 119 24.66 10.04 4.55
C GLN A 119 25.89 9.15 4.33
N ARG A 120 26.54 9.30 3.16
CA ARG A 120 27.84 8.69 2.87
C ARG A 120 28.75 9.67 2.15
N ASN A 121 30.03 9.70 2.52
CA ASN A 121 31.04 10.52 1.84
C ASN A 121 30.64 12.01 1.70
N LYS A 122 29.88 12.52 2.68
CA LYS A 122 29.25 13.86 2.70
C LYS A 122 28.12 14.09 1.69
N VAL A 123 27.71 13.08 0.94
CA VAL A 123 26.50 13.07 0.12
C VAL A 123 25.33 12.61 0.98
N SER A 124 24.25 13.37 0.93
CA SER A 124 22.98 13.14 1.61
C SER A 124 21.83 13.29 0.62
N LEU A 125 20.61 12.93 1.04
CA LEU A 125 19.44 12.97 0.15
C LEU A 125 19.23 14.35 -0.51
N LYS A 126 19.44 15.45 0.24
CA LYS A 126 19.30 16.82 -0.28
C LYS A 126 20.23 17.15 -1.45
N ASP A 127 21.36 16.45 -1.57
CA ASP A 127 22.38 16.74 -2.59
C ASP A 127 22.02 16.09 -3.95
N ILE A 128 21.08 15.14 -3.95
CA ILE A 128 20.71 14.35 -5.14
C ILE A 128 19.21 14.37 -5.44
N CYS A 129 18.37 14.78 -4.49
CA CYS A 129 16.92 14.71 -4.62
C CYS A 129 16.36 15.70 -5.64
N TYR A 130 15.20 15.38 -6.21
CA TYR A 130 14.42 16.32 -7.00
C TYR A 130 13.68 17.30 -6.07
N ALA A 131 13.89 18.60 -6.26
CA ALA A 131 13.32 19.67 -5.44
C ALA A 131 12.77 20.81 -6.33
N PRO A 132 11.49 20.74 -6.76
CA PRO A 132 10.96 21.60 -7.82
C PRO A 132 10.76 23.06 -7.40
N LEU A 133 10.62 23.35 -6.09
CA LEU A 133 10.42 24.69 -5.55
C LEU A 133 11.69 25.30 -4.96
N ALA A 134 12.84 24.62 -5.06
CA ALA A 134 14.09 25.19 -4.60
C ALA A 134 14.55 26.29 -5.56
N ASN A 135 14.72 27.51 -5.05
CA ASN A 135 15.08 28.68 -5.86
C ASN A 135 16.57 28.68 -6.25
N ASP A 136 17.41 28.02 -5.47
CA ASP A 136 18.86 27.97 -5.64
C ASP A 136 19.35 26.54 -5.33
N GLU A 137 20.11 25.94 -6.25
CA GLU A 137 20.65 24.58 -6.11
C GLU A 137 21.59 24.44 -4.89
N THR A 138 22.04 25.57 -4.33
CA THR A 138 23.00 25.61 -3.23
C THR A 138 22.38 25.60 -1.82
N ASP A 139 21.08 25.84 -1.67
CA ASP A 139 20.36 25.86 -0.38
C ASP A 139 19.16 24.89 -0.36
N ILE A 140 19.35 23.70 -0.93
CA ILE A 140 18.35 22.63 -0.85
C ILE A 140 18.40 22.01 0.53
N GLN A 141 17.28 22.11 1.26
CA GLN A 141 17.04 21.37 2.49
C GLN A 141 16.33 20.04 2.18
N THR A 142 16.47 19.05 3.05
CA THR A 142 15.80 17.75 2.89
C THR A 142 14.28 17.87 2.83
N SER A 143 13.68 18.90 3.45
CA SER A 143 12.25 19.21 3.36
C SER A 143 11.78 19.67 1.98
N ASN A 144 12.70 20.18 1.14
CA ASN A 144 12.41 20.59 -0.23
C ASN A 144 12.38 19.40 -1.21
N CYS A 145 12.93 18.25 -0.78
CA CYS A 145 12.96 17.04 -1.60
C CYS A 145 11.55 16.47 -1.78
N VAL A 146 11.25 16.00 -2.99
CA VAL A 146 10.00 15.29 -3.27
C VAL A 146 10.05 13.90 -2.65
N ILE A 147 9.30 13.76 -1.54
CA ILE A 147 9.03 12.50 -0.86
C ILE A 147 7.52 12.30 -0.90
N GLN A 148 7.08 11.27 -1.62
CA GLN A 148 5.66 10.96 -1.80
C GLN A 148 5.30 9.81 -0.88
N SER A 149 4.63 10.15 0.21
CA SER A 149 4.13 9.22 1.23
C SER A 149 2.90 9.82 1.91
N ILE A 150 2.15 9.01 2.64
CA ILE A 150 1.01 9.48 3.44
C ILE A 150 1.42 10.57 4.45
N TRP A 151 2.68 10.55 4.91
CA TRP A 151 3.22 11.54 5.84
C TRP A 151 3.35 12.93 5.25
N GLY A 152 3.33 13.05 3.93
CA GLY A 152 3.21 14.33 3.24
C GLY A 152 1.96 15.12 3.66
N TYR A 153 0.83 14.46 3.95
CA TYR A 153 -0.39 15.14 4.41
C TYR A 153 -0.19 15.86 5.75
N PHE A 154 0.69 15.32 6.60
CA PHE A 154 1.04 15.85 7.90
C PHE A 154 2.34 16.66 7.89
N LYS A 155 2.94 16.91 6.72
CA LYS A 155 4.25 17.59 6.58
C LYS A 155 5.36 16.94 7.40
N ASP A 156 5.34 15.62 7.49
CA ASP A 156 6.26 14.80 8.31
C ASP A 156 6.24 15.14 9.82
N ASP A 157 5.17 15.77 10.32
CA ASP A 157 5.03 16.12 11.73
C ASP A 157 4.21 15.08 12.49
N LEU A 158 4.90 14.32 13.36
CA LEU A 158 4.30 13.27 14.18
C LEU A 158 3.24 13.82 15.15
N SER A 159 3.41 15.06 15.63
CA SER A 159 2.50 15.64 16.62
C SER A 159 1.08 15.80 16.10
N ARG A 160 0.92 15.88 14.78
CA ARG A 160 -0.38 15.99 14.12
C ARG A 160 -1.27 14.76 14.26
N LEU A 161 -0.71 13.61 14.61
CA LEU A 161 -1.53 12.44 14.95
C LEU A 161 -2.33 12.63 16.24
N ASP A 162 -1.88 13.52 17.12
CA ASP A 162 -2.53 13.85 18.39
C ASP A 162 -3.38 15.12 18.32
N ASP A 163 -3.52 15.70 17.13
CA ASP A 163 -4.45 16.80 16.88
C ASP A 163 -5.89 16.32 17.13
N HIS A 164 -6.62 17.12 17.92
CA HIS A 164 -8.01 16.91 18.25
C HIS A 164 -8.74 18.23 18.09
N ASP A 165 -9.57 18.32 17.07
CA ASP A 165 -10.42 19.48 16.81
C ASP A 165 -11.90 19.11 16.99
N GLU A 166 -12.75 20.10 17.17
CA GLU A 166 -14.19 19.90 17.26
C GLU A 166 -14.89 20.70 16.16
N ASP A 167 -15.55 20.02 15.22
CA ASP A 167 -16.36 20.64 14.18
C ASP A 167 -17.83 20.27 14.39
N ASN A 168 -18.68 21.27 14.63
CA ASN A 168 -20.12 21.11 14.86
C ASN A 168 -20.50 20.07 15.94
N GLY A 169 -19.66 19.89 16.97
CA GLY A 169 -19.88 18.92 18.05
C GLY A 169 -19.34 17.51 17.76
N PHE A 170 -18.63 17.33 16.64
CA PHE A 170 -17.93 16.09 16.29
C PHE A 170 -16.43 16.25 16.48
N ASN A 171 -15.80 15.25 17.10
CA ASN A 171 -14.36 15.19 17.27
C ASN A 171 -13.69 14.85 15.93
N VAL A 172 -12.91 15.78 15.39
CA VAL A 172 -12.10 15.63 14.18
C VAL A 172 -10.73 15.10 14.60
N THR A 173 -10.32 14.03 13.95
CA THR A 173 -9.07 13.31 14.24
C THR A 173 -8.17 13.24 13.01
N TYR A 174 -6.94 12.76 13.19
CA TYR A 174 -6.00 12.49 12.09
C TYR A 174 -6.57 11.56 10.99
N LEU A 175 -7.54 10.71 11.31
CA LEU A 175 -8.21 9.84 10.32
C LEU A 175 -9.11 10.64 9.37
N ASP A 176 -9.79 11.66 9.91
CA ASP A 176 -10.61 12.56 9.12
C ASP A 176 -9.74 13.40 8.19
N GLU A 177 -8.56 13.82 8.66
CA GLU A 177 -7.56 14.48 7.82
C GLU A 177 -7.07 13.58 6.69
N ILE A 178 -6.73 12.31 6.96
CA ILE A 178 -6.36 11.34 5.91
C ILE A 178 -7.49 11.20 4.89
N TYR A 179 -8.74 11.05 5.34
CA TYR A 179 -9.89 10.95 4.45
C TYR A 179 -10.08 12.22 3.59
N GLN A 180 -9.91 13.40 4.18
CA GLN A 180 -10.00 14.68 3.49
C GLN A 180 -8.88 14.83 2.44
N CYS A 181 -7.64 14.51 2.80
CA CYS A 181 -6.48 14.65 1.92
C CYS A 181 -6.50 13.62 0.78
N THR A 182 -6.94 12.39 1.03
CA THR A 182 -7.12 11.36 -0.01
C THR A 182 -8.28 11.71 -0.95
N SER A 183 -9.33 12.38 -0.45
CA SER A 183 -10.42 12.88 -1.28
C SER A 183 -10.03 14.09 -2.14
N ASN A 184 -9.16 14.97 -1.62
CA ASN A 184 -8.65 16.13 -2.34
C ASN A 184 -7.20 16.46 -1.93
N PRO A 185 -6.19 15.93 -2.63
CA PRO A 185 -4.79 16.08 -2.24
C PRO A 185 -4.25 17.51 -2.41
N TYR A 186 -4.97 18.39 -3.11
CA TYR A 186 -4.58 19.79 -3.25
C TYR A 186 -4.82 20.61 -1.98
N LEU A 187 -5.60 20.11 -1.02
CA LEU A 187 -5.80 20.75 0.28
C LEU A 187 -4.63 20.46 1.25
N CYS A 188 -3.89 19.38 1.01
CA CYS A 188 -2.88 18.86 1.93
C CYS A 188 -1.53 18.74 1.22
N LEU A 189 -0.85 19.87 1.05
CA LEU A 189 0.46 19.91 0.42
C LEU A 189 1.54 19.39 1.37
N ALA A 190 2.42 18.55 0.82
CA ALA A 190 3.62 18.09 1.51
C ALA A 190 4.64 19.21 1.70
N SER A 191 5.70 18.95 2.46
CA SER A 191 6.75 19.91 2.79
C SER A 191 7.44 20.51 1.56
N TYR A 192 7.52 19.76 0.45
CA TYR A 192 8.05 20.24 -0.83
C TYR A 192 7.08 21.14 -1.62
N GLY A 193 5.88 21.39 -1.09
CA GLY A 193 4.88 22.30 -1.65
C GLY A 193 4.02 21.73 -2.78
N GLY A 194 4.08 20.42 -3.04
CA GLY A 194 3.18 19.76 -3.99
C GLY A 194 2.20 18.77 -3.33
N PRO A 195 1.14 18.38 -4.05
CA PRO A 195 0.18 17.40 -3.56
C PRO A 195 0.76 15.98 -3.60
N VAL A 196 0.33 15.14 -2.67
CA VAL A 196 0.61 13.70 -2.70
C VAL A 196 -0.65 12.97 -3.17
N ASP A 197 -0.58 12.41 -4.37
CA ASP A 197 -1.70 11.64 -4.93
C ASP A 197 -1.91 10.36 -4.08
N PRO A 198 -3.12 10.09 -3.58
CA PRO A 198 -3.38 8.88 -2.80
C PRO A 198 -3.07 7.59 -3.57
N ALA A 199 -3.19 7.59 -4.90
CA ALA A 199 -2.91 6.41 -5.74
C ALA A 199 -1.42 6.06 -5.84
N ILE A 200 -0.51 6.96 -5.43
CA ILE A 200 0.94 6.70 -5.39
C ILE A 200 1.47 6.50 -3.96
N ALA A 201 0.71 6.93 -2.94
CA ALA A 201 1.08 6.79 -1.53
C ALA A 201 0.44 5.58 -0.85
N LEU A 202 -0.66 5.07 -1.41
CA LEU A 202 -1.42 3.92 -0.91
C LEU A 202 -1.47 2.82 -1.97
N GLY A 203 -1.60 1.58 -1.53
CA GLY A 203 -1.73 0.40 -2.39
C GLY A 203 -2.72 -0.61 -1.81
N GLY A 204 -3.19 -1.54 -2.65
CA GLY A 204 -4.12 -2.61 -2.23
C GLY A 204 -5.59 -2.18 -2.08
N PHE A 205 -5.92 -0.91 -2.28
CA PHE A 205 -7.28 -0.37 -2.12
C PHE A 205 -8.29 -0.78 -3.22
N LEU A 206 -7.83 -1.43 -4.29
CA LEU A 206 -8.67 -1.90 -5.39
C LEU A 206 -8.90 -3.41 -5.31
N LYS A 207 -10.11 -3.85 -5.63
CA LYS A 207 -10.39 -5.27 -5.87
C LYS A 207 -9.91 -5.69 -7.24
N LEU A 208 -9.71 -7.00 -7.43
CA LEU A 208 -9.26 -7.55 -8.71
C LEU A 208 -10.24 -7.18 -9.84
N GLY A 209 -9.73 -6.47 -10.85
CA GLY A 209 -10.52 -6.00 -12.00
C GLY A 209 -11.18 -4.63 -11.82
N GLU A 210 -11.03 -3.99 -10.67
CA GLU A 210 -11.49 -2.61 -10.42
C GLU A 210 -10.46 -1.60 -10.97
N GLN A 211 -10.94 -0.44 -11.42
CA GLN A 211 -10.10 0.66 -11.87
C GLN A 211 -10.28 1.88 -10.96
N ILE A 212 -9.26 2.74 -10.94
CA ILE A 212 -9.34 4.01 -10.22
C ILE A 212 -10.44 4.87 -10.85
N THR A 213 -11.44 5.22 -10.05
CA THR A 213 -12.53 6.13 -10.42
C THR A 213 -12.63 7.28 -9.42
N GLY A 214 -13.48 8.27 -9.68
CA GLY A 214 -13.75 9.37 -8.74
C GLY A 214 -14.41 8.95 -7.42
N SER A 215 -14.82 7.68 -7.29
CA SER A 215 -15.39 7.10 -6.06
C SER A 215 -14.50 6.01 -5.47
N THR A 216 -13.20 6.04 -5.76
CA THR A 216 -12.21 5.10 -5.22
C THR A 216 -12.11 5.27 -3.71
N LYS A 217 -12.10 4.14 -2.99
CA LYS A 217 -12.05 4.09 -1.54
C LYS A 217 -10.63 3.83 -1.05
N TYR A 218 -9.84 4.88 -0.90
CA TYR A 218 -8.43 4.78 -0.47
C TYR A 218 -8.27 4.30 0.97
N GLU A 219 -9.30 4.49 1.76
CA GLU A 219 -9.47 3.94 3.10
C GLU A 219 -9.36 2.40 3.20
N LEU A 220 -9.52 1.68 2.07
CA LEU A 220 -9.42 0.23 1.98
C LEU A 220 -8.02 -0.24 1.58
N ALA A 221 -7.02 0.65 1.62
CA ALA A 221 -5.65 0.28 1.33
C ALA A 221 -5.16 -0.84 2.26
N ASP A 222 -4.18 -1.60 1.77
CA ASP A 222 -3.47 -2.65 2.52
C ASP A 222 -1.96 -2.37 2.59
N ALA A 223 -1.45 -1.39 1.84
CA ALA A 223 -0.03 -1.06 1.75
C ALA A 223 0.21 0.46 1.72
N LEU A 224 1.27 0.90 2.41
CA LEU A 224 1.82 2.25 2.28
C LEU A 224 3.01 2.22 1.33
N ILE A 225 3.12 3.26 0.50
CA ILE A 225 4.20 3.42 -0.48
C ILE A 225 4.95 4.70 -0.14
N LEU A 226 6.28 4.57 0.00
CA LEU A 226 7.19 5.69 0.20
C LEU A 226 8.06 5.81 -1.04
N THR A 227 7.93 6.92 -1.76
CA THR A 227 8.73 7.19 -2.95
C THR A 227 9.65 8.37 -2.70
N PHE A 228 10.96 8.15 -2.82
CA PHE A 228 11.98 9.19 -2.72
C PHE A 228 12.48 9.52 -4.13
N LEU A 229 12.21 10.73 -4.61
CA LEU A 229 12.53 11.10 -5.99
C LEU A 229 13.93 11.72 -6.09
N VAL A 230 14.79 11.11 -6.90
CA VAL A 230 16.19 11.48 -7.12
C VAL A 230 16.40 11.96 -8.56
N ASN A 231 17.28 12.95 -8.75
CA ASN A 231 17.63 13.46 -10.07
C ASN A 231 18.42 12.43 -10.87
N ASN A 232 17.97 12.17 -12.10
CA ASN A 232 18.68 11.34 -13.05
C ASN A 232 19.40 12.22 -14.09
N HIS A 233 20.65 11.89 -14.41
CA HIS A 233 21.48 12.61 -15.38
C HIS A 233 21.95 11.67 -16.48
N HIS A 234 21.90 12.12 -17.74
CA HIS A 234 22.43 11.32 -18.86
C HIS A 234 23.95 11.14 -18.79
N ASN A 235 24.67 12.13 -18.22
CA ASN A 235 26.10 12.00 -17.98
C ASN A 235 26.36 11.12 -16.75
N LYS A 236 27.04 9.98 -16.97
CA LYS A 236 27.38 9.01 -15.91
C LYS A 236 28.26 9.58 -14.80
N GLU A 237 29.08 10.59 -15.10
CA GLU A 237 29.93 11.23 -14.07
C GLU A 237 29.10 11.97 -13.01
N MET A 238 27.93 12.50 -13.40
CA MET A 238 27.02 13.19 -12.48
C MET A 238 26.13 12.21 -11.69
N LEU A 239 26.04 10.95 -12.13
CA LEU A 239 25.26 9.90 -11.45
C LEU A 239 25.99 9.26 -10.27
N VAL A 240 27.31 9.44 -10.13
CA VAL A 240 28.12 8.73 -9.13
C VAL A 240 27.58 8.93 -7.72
N HIS A 241 27.16 10.15 -7.38
CA HIS A 241 26.59 10.47 -6.07
C HIS A 241 25.23 9.81 -5.83
N ALA A 242 24.36 9.80 -6.83
CA ALA A 242 23.06 9.14 -6.75
C ALA A 242 23.22 7.61 -6.61
N LEU A 243 24.07 7.00 -7.44
CA LEU A 243 24.37 5.56 -7.38
C LEU A 243 24.99 5.17 -6.05
N ASP A 244 25.93 5.96 -5.51
CA ASP A 244 26.52 5.70 -4.19
C ASP A 244 25.44 5.77 -3.10
N TRP A 245 24.60 6.80 -3.09
CA TRP A 245 23.51 6.91 -2.11
C TRP A 245 22.50 5.75 -2.21
N GLU A 246 22.07 5.39 -3.43
CA GLU A 246 21.16 4.27 -3.66
C GLU A 246 21.74 2.93 -3.17
N GLN A 247 23.04 2.71 -3.32
CA GLN A 247 23.69 1.52 -2.77
C GLN A 247 23.53 1.45 -1.25
N HIS A 248 23.70 2.60 -0.58
CA HIS A 248 23.58 2.69 0.88
C HIS A 248 22.15 2.54 1.33
N PHE A 249 21.22 3.06 0.56
CA PHE A 249 19.81 2.81 0.78
C PHE A 249 19.51 1.30 0.73
N VAL A 250 19.98 0.57 -0.29
CA VAL A 250 19.79 -0.88 -0.36
C VAL A 250 20.45 -1.59 0.82
N GLU A 251 21.72 -1.28 1.14
CA GLU A 251 22.44 -1.86 2.28
C GLU A 251 21.72 -1.57 3.62
N PHE A 252 21.25 -0.34 3.81
CA PHE A 252 20.47 0.09 4.96
C PHE A 252 19.17 -0.70 5.06
N MET A 253 18.41 -0.82 3.98
CA MET A 253 17.12 -1.52 3.96
C MET A 253 17.27 -3.03 4.20
N LEU A 254 18.32 -3.66 3.65
CA LEU A 254 18.67 -5.05 3.95
C LEU A 254 18.98 -5.24 5.44
N ASN A 255 19.79 -4.34 6.02
CA ASN A 255 20.13 -4.38 7.43
C ASN A 255 18.90 -4.12 8.32
N TYR A 256 18.08 -3.13 7.96
CA TYR A 256 16.86 -2.78 8.68
C TYR A 256 15.88 -3.94 8.69
N THR A 257 15.63 -4.56 7.52
CA THR A 257 14.73 -5.71 7.39
C THR A 257 15.19 -6.92 8.20
N LYS A 258 16.52 -7.12 8.34
CA LYS A 258 17.10 -8.23 9.08
C LYS A 258 17.15 -8.02 10.59
N ASN A 259 17.44 -6.80 11.04
CA ASN A 259 17.81 -6.54 12.43
C ASN A 259 16.85 -5.60 13.19
N ASN A 260 16.21 -4.65 12.49
CA ASN A 260 15.45 -3.56 13.10
C ASN A 260 13.97 -3.53 12.69
N ARG A 261 13.52 -4.50 11.89
CA ARG A 261 12.13 -4.62 11.46
C ARG A 261 11.21 -4.88 12.64
N SER A 262 10.17 -4.05 12.78
CA SER A 262 9.06 -4.30 13.68
C SER A 262 8.30 -5.57 13.27
N SER A 263 7.80 -6.35 14.23
CA SER A 263 7.00 -7.55 13.93
C SER A 263 5.70 -7.23 13.19
N ASN A 264 5.29 -5.96 13.18
CA ASN A 264 4.00 -5.49 12.70
C ASN A 264 4.03 -4.97 11.25
N MET A 265 5.17 -5.00 10.59
CA MET A 265 5.34 -4.48 9.23
C MET A 265 6.08 -5.48 8.36
N ASP A 266 5.65 -5.64 7.10
CA ASP A 266 6.43 -6.29 6.05
C ASP A 266 6.89 -5.26 5.03
N ILE A 267 8.11 -5.39 4.55
CA ILE A 267 8.79 -4.35 3.77
C ILE A 267 9.32 -4.95 2.48
N ALA A 268 8.92 -4.36 1.36
CA ALA A 268 9.56 -4.52 0.07
C ALA A 268 10.13 -3.17 -0.35
N PHE A 269 11.31 -3.18 -0.97
CA PHE A 269 11.99 -1.96 -1.41
C PHE A 269 12.70 -2.20 -2.73
N THR A 270 12.93 -1.12 -3.47
CA THR A 270 13.69 -1.12 -4.72
C THR A 270 14.40 0.23 -4.86
N ALA A 271 15.55 0.24 -5.51
CA ALA A 271 16.22 1.43 -6.02
C ALA A 271 16.42 1.27 -7.53
N GLU A 272 16.62 2.35 -8.27
CA GLU A 272 16.79 2.31 -9.73
C GLU A 272 17.94 1.35 -10.11
N ARG A 273 19.10 1.48 -9.44
CA ARG A 273 20.26 0.59 -9.67
C ARG A 273 20.08 -0.89 -9.29
N SER A 274 19.00 -1.24 -8.58
CA SER A 274 18.83 -2.59 -8.02
C SER A 274 18.72 -3.65 -9.12
N ILE A 275 18.16 -3.28 -10.27
CA ILE A 275 18.01 -4.20 -11.40
C ILE A 275 19.38 -4.52 -12.02
N GLU A 276 20.21 -3.51 -12.27
CA GLU A 276 21.56 -3.72 -12.82
C GLU A 276 22.46 -4.48 -11.85
N ASP A 277 22.39 -4.15 -10.56
CA ASP A 277 23.18 -4.82 -9.53
C ASP A 277 22.80 -6.31 -9.44
N GLU A 278 21.51 -6.63 -9.45
CA GLU A 278 21.04 -8.01 -9.36
C GLU A 278 21.33 -8.81 -10.64
N LEU A 279 21.21 -8.18 -11.82
CA LEU A 279 21.63 -8.78 -13.09
C LEU A 279 23.13 -9.11 -13.10
N ASN A 280 23.97 -8.19 -12.61
CA ASN A 280 25.41 -8.42 -12.51
C ASN A 280 25.75 -9.55 -11.54
N ARG A 281 25.05 -9.64 -10.39
CA ARG A 281 25.23 -10.70 -9.40
C ARG A 281 24.90 -12.08 -9.96
N GLU A 282 23.78 -12.20 -10.68
CA GLU A 282 23.37 -13.45 -11.33
C GLU A 282 24.37 -13.83 -12.44
N SER A 283 24.77 -12.87 -13.28
CA SER A 283 25.74 -13.15 -14.36
C SER A 283 27.08 -13.68 -13.84
N GLN A 284 27.60 -13.14 -12.73
CA GLN A 284 28.85 -13.63 -12.12
C GLN A 284 28.73 -15.07 -11.59
N SER A 285 27.54 -15.46 -11.12
CA SER A 285 27.30 -16.82 -10.63
C SER A 285 27.26 -17.84 -11.77
N ASP A 286 26.80 -17.43 -12.95
CA ASP A 286 26.74 -18.29 -14.14
C ASP A 286 28.11 -18.53 -14.81
N VAL A 287 29.06 -17.61 -14.67
CA VAL A 287 30.41 -17.71 -15.28
C VAL A 287 31.12 -19.01 -14.88
N LEU A 288 31.03 -19.42 -13.61
CA LEU A 288 31.68 -20.63 -13.12
C LEU A 288 31.11 -21.89 -13.79
N THR A 289 29.78 -21.96 -13.92
CA THR A 289 29.10 -23.10 -14.53
C THR A 289 29.47 -23.24 -16.00
N ILE A 290 29.53 -22.11 -16.73
CA ILE A 290 29.95 -22.07 -18.13
C ILE A 290 31.40 -22.56 -18.27
N LEU A 291 32.31 -22.08 -17.43
CA LEU A 291 33.72 -22.47 -17.44
C LEU A 291 33.89 -24.00 -17.28
N VAL A 292 33.20 -24.59 -16.30
CA VAL A 292 33.25 -26.04 -16.05
C VAL A 292 32.73 -26.83 -17.26
N SER A 293 31.64 -26.37 -17.88
CA SER A 293 31.07 -26.99 -19.07
C SER A 293 32.07 -27.03 -20.24
N TYR A 294 32.76 -25.91 -20.51
CA TYR A 294 33.78 -25.85 -21.56
C TYR A 294 34.98 -26.78 -21.30
N ILE A 295 35.42 -26.89 -20.03
CA ILE A 295 36.50 -27.81 -19.64
C ILE A 295 36.12 -29.27 -19.93
N ILE A 296 34.90 -29.68 -19.57
CA ILE A 296 34.42 -31.05 -19.79
C ILE A 296 34.28 -31.35 -21.29
N MET A 297 33.71 -30.41 -22.06
CA MET A 297 33.58 -30.57 -23.52
C MET A 297 34.96 -30.70 -24.20
N PHE A 298 35.93 -29.88 -23.79
CA PHE A 298 37.29 -29.96 -24.32
C PHE A 298 37.98 -31.28 -23.93
N MET A 299 37.80 -31.73 -22.68
CA MET A 299 38.30 -33.03 -22.22
C MET A 299 37.76 -34.18 -23.06
N TYR A 300 36.46 -34.17 -23.37
CA TYR A 300 35.84 -35.18 -24.22
C TYR A 300 36.46 -35.22 -25.62
N ILE A 301 36.66 -34.06 -26.26
CA ILE A 301 37.26 -33.96 -27.60
C ILE A 301 38.71 -34.46 -27.58
N ALA A 302 39.51 -34.05 -26.59
CA ALA A 302 40.92 -34.43 -26.47
C ALA A 302 41.11 -35.94 -26.27
N ILE A 303 40.26 -36.58 -25.45
CA ILE A 303 40.24 -38.03 -25.24
C ILE A 303 39.84 -38.74 -26.54
N SER A 304 38.80 -38.25 -27.22
CA SER A 304 38.27 -38.86 -28.45
C SER A 304 39.27 -38.82 -29.61
N LEU A 305 40.15 -37.81 -29.66
CA LEU A 305 41.20 -37.66 -30.68
C LEU A 305 42.54 -38.36 -30.31
N GLY A 306 42.64 -39.00 -29.14
CA GLY A 306 43.79 -39.82 -28.76
C GLY A 306 45.08 -39.06 -28.43
N HIS A 307 45.01 -37.75 -28.16
CA HIS A 307 46.19 -36.93 -27.83
C HIS A 307 46.09 -36.28 -26.44
N PRO A 308 46.35 -37.02 -25.35
CA PRO A 308 46.19 -36.54 -23.97
C PRO A 308 47.20 -35.44 -23.58
N GLN A 309 48.26 -35.24 -24.36
CA GLN A 309 49.34 -34.28 -24.07
C GLN A 309 48.88 -32.82 -24.25
N TYR A 310 47.98 -32.55 -25.21
CA TYR A 310 47.44 -31.21 -25.45
C TYR A 310 46.41 -30.79 -24.40
N PHE A 311 45.76 -31.75 -23.72
CA PHE A 311 44.81 -31.48 -22.64
C PHE A 311 45.48 -30.83 -21.42
N LEU A 312 46.59 -31.40 -20.95
CA LEU A 312 47.35 -30.87 -19.82
C LEU A 312 47.91 -29.46 -20.10
N LEU A 313 48.36 -29.19 -21.34
CA LEU A 313 48.88 -27.88 -21.73
C LEU A 313 47.77 -26.80 -21.71
N LEU A 314 46.56 -27.15 -22.13
CA LEU A 314 45.44 -26.21 -22.23
C LEU A 314 44.78 -25.94 -20.87
N VAL A 315 44.66 -26.95 -20.02
CA VAL A 315 44.25 -26.77 -18.61
C VAL A 315 45.26 -25.89 -17.88
N TYR A 316 46.56 -26.09 -18.12
CA TYR A 316 47.61 -25.24 -17.55
C TYR A 316 47.52 -23.80 -18.05
N LEU A 317 47.24 -23.58 -19.34
CA LEU A 317 47.03 -22.24 -19.93
C LEU A 317 45.78 -21.53 -19.39
N VAL A 318 44.65 -22.24 -19.27
CA VAL A 318 43.40 -21.68 -18.72
C VAL A 318 43.59 -21.32 -17.24
N MET A 319 44.24 -22.19 -16.47
CA MET A 319 44.62 -21.88 -15.09
C MET A 319 45.61 -20.71 -15.01
N LEU A 320 46.58 -20.61 -15.93
CA LEU A 320 47.54 -19.48 -15.96
C LEU A 320 46.85 -18.14 -16.24
N VAL A 321 45.88 -18.13 -17.15
CA VAL A 321 45.11 -16.93 -17.52
C VAL A 321 44.17 -16.50 -16.38
N TYR A 322 43.67 -17.43 -15.56
CA TYR A 322 42.82 -17.12 -14.41
C TYR A 322 43.58 -16.87 -13.09
N LEU A 323 44.83 -17.31 -12.95
CA LEU A 323 45.67 -17.13 -11.75
C LEU A 323 46.68 -15.97 -11.86
N LEU A 324 46.83 -15.35 -13.03
CA LEU A 324 47.54 -14.08 -13.18
C LEU A 324 46.55 -12.93 -12.93
N PRO A 325 46.85 -12.02 -11.99
CA PRO A 325 45.93 -10.96 -11.56
C PRO A 325 45.63 -9.92 -12.64
#